data_AF-A0A7S1CCM5-F1
#
_entry.id   AF-A0A7S1CCM5-F1
#
_cell.length_a   1.000
_cell.length_b   1.000
_cell.length_c   1.000
_cell.angle_alpha   90.00
_cell.angle_beta   90.00
_cell.angle_gamma   90.00
#
_symmetry.space_group_name_H-M   'P 1'
#
loop_
_entity.id
_entity.type
_entity.pdbx_description
1 polymer ?
#
loop_
_entity_poly.entity_id
_entity_poly.type
_entity_poly.pdbx_seq_one_letter_code
_entity_poly.pdbx_strand_id
1 'polypeptide(L)'
;DGCRNDGRERSEHEEEEYAIAMLWRRLVKLRDDGSLLGCSHRCRANVGHEVKQRHGHDYVVCVEDKTKKTRGGVEIIVANGIRQKHAYALLDLKEACGARLVRIRNPWGKGEWTGAWSDESPEMEEHAEELKKVFGEVMTPSGALECEPFDPTNSDDGTFI
;
A
#
# COMPACT_ATOMS: atom_id res chain seq x y z
N ASP A 1 -32.77 14.68 37.84
CA ASP A 1 -31.48 14.49 37.15
C ASP A 1 -31.38 13.12 36.54
N GLY A 2 -31.35 13.07 35.21
CA GLY A 2 -31.19 11.85 34.44
C GLY A 2 -30.58 12.20 33.10
N CYS A 3 -29.26 12.41 33.08
CA CYS A 3 -28.50 12.48 31.84
C CYS A 3 -28.60 11.10 31.17
N ARG A 4 -29.49 10.98 30.18
CA ARG A 4 -29.49 9.85 29.26
C ARG A 4 -28.22 9.98 28.41
N ASN A 5 -27.31 9.03 28.59
CA ASN A 5 -26.21 8.80 27.67
C ASN A 5 -26.81 8.45 26.30
N ASP A 6 -26.80 9.39 25.36
CA ASP A 6 -27.11 9.16 23.95
C ASP A 6 -25.87 8.63 23.22
N GLY A 7 -25.31 7.54 23.76
CA GLY A 7 -24.14 6.88 23.21
C GLY A 7 -24.53 6.12 21.95
N ARG A 8 -24.58 6.82 20.81
CA ARG A 8 -24.72 6.18 19.50
C ARG A 8 -23.48 5.29 19.27
N GLU A 9 -23.65 3.97 19.40
CA GLU A 9 -22.61 3.01 19.04
C GLU A 9 -22.23 3.22 17.57
N ARG A 10 -20.93 3.37 17.34
CA ARG A 10 -20.38 3.58 16.00
C ARG A 10 -20.41 2.25 15.27
N SER A 11 -20.79 2.26 13.98
CA SER A 11 -20.75 1.03 13.19
C SER A 11 -19.30 0.57 12.97
N GLU A 12 -19.08 -0.74 12.78
CA GLU A 12 -17.75 -1.30 12.50
C GLU A 12 -17.06 -0.61 11.31
N HIS A 13 -17.84 -0.22 10.29
CA HIS A 13 -17.35 0.53 9.13
C HIS A 13 -16.86 1.93 9.48
N GLU A 14 -17.64 2.69 10.27
CA GLU A 14 -17.23 4.02 10.72
C GLU A 14 -16.02 3.96 11.66
N GLU A 15 -15.87 2.89 12.43
CA GLU A 15 -14.68 2.63 13.24
C GLU A 15 -13.44 2.35 12.37
N GLU A 16 -13.59 1.51 11.35
CA GLU A 16 -12.52 1.18 10.41
C GLU A 16 -12.06 2.41 9.62
N GLU A 17 -12.99 3.18 9.05
CA GLU A 17 -12.69 4.43 8.35
C GLU A 17 -11.98 5.45 9.25
N TYR A 18 -12.42 5.56 10.51
CA TYR A 18 -11.75 6.40 11.49
C TYR A 18 -10.33 5.92 11.79
N ALA A 19 -10.13 4.61 11.96
CA ALA A 19 -8.81 4.04 12.19
C ALA A 19 -7.87 4.26 10.99
N ILE A 20 -8.37 4.07 9.76
CA ILE A 20 -7.63 4.32 8.52
C ILE A 20 -7.23 5.80 8.44
N ALA A 21 -8.16 6.73 8.68
CA ALA A 21 -7.88 8.16 8.66
C ALA A 21 -6.83 8.58 9.70
N MET A 22 -6.90 8.01 10.90
CA MET A 22 -5.94 8.30 11.97
C MET A 22 -4.56 7.72 11.68
N LEU A 23 -4.49 6.51 11.12
CA LEU A 23 -3.23 5.91 10.68
C LEU A 23 -2.59 6.74 9.56
N TRP A 24 -3.37 7.11 8.54
CA TRP A 24 -2.93 7.96 7.44
C TRP A 24 -2.31 9.27 7.94
N ARG A 25 -3.03 9.98 8.80
CA ARG A 25 -2.55 11.24 9.41
C ARG A 25 -1.22 11.03 10.15
N ARG A 26 -1.06 9.90 10.85
CA ARG A 26 0.18 9.60 11.57
C ARG A 26 1.34 9.30 10.62
N LEU A 27 1.09 8.53 9.56
CA LEU A 27 2.10 8.18 8.56
C LEU A 27 2.59 9.41 7.79
N VAL A 28 1.67 10.28 7.36
CA VAL A 28 1.99 11.57 6.73
C VAL A 28 2.93 12.39 7.62
N LYS A 29 2.59 12.54 8.90
CA LYS A 29 3.45 13.26 9.85
C LYS A 29 4.84 12.63 9.97
N LEU A 30 4.92 11.31 10.07
CA LEU A 30 6.21 10.61 10.20
C LEU A 30 7.08 10.79 8.95
N ARG A 31 6.48 10.72 7.75
CA ARG A 31 7.17 11.01 6.50
C ARG A 31 7.69 12.45 6.48
N ASP A 32 6.85 13.42 6.82
CA ASP A 32 7.21 14.85 6.81
C ASP A 32 8.33 15.17 7.82
N ASP A 33 8.38 14.42 8.94
CA ASP A 33 9.44 14.50 9.94
C ASP A 33 10.74 13.78 9.48
N GLY A 34 10.77 13.17 8.30
CA GLY A 34 11.92 12.44 7.76
C GLY A 34 12.15 11.05 8.38
N SER A 35 11.11 10.45 8.97
CA SER A 35 11.21 9.12 9.57
C SER A 35 11.30 8.03 8.50
N LEU A 36 12.07 6.97 8.79
CA LEU A 36 12.08 5.77 7.96
C LEU A 36 10.79 4.97 8.17
N LEU A 37 10.09 4.66 7.08
CA LEU A 37 8.84 3.90 7.09
C LEU A 37 9.00 2.63 6.26
N GLY A 38 8.45 1.53 6.77
CA GLY A 38 8.47 0.24 6.09
C GLY A 38 7.24 -0.59 6.44
N CYS A 39 6.93 -1.54 5.56
CA CYS A 39 5.82 -2.46 5.74
C CYS A 39 6.23 -3.88 5.35
N SER A 40 5.44 -4.86 5.80
CA SER A 40 5.62 -6.25 5.41
C SER A 40 4.28 -6.97 5.45
N HIS A 41 4.10 -7.96 4.58
CA HIS A 41 2.92 -8.81 4.61
C HIS A 41 3.21 -10.06 5.47
N ARG A 42 2.41 -10.21 6.54
CA ARG A 42 2.55 -11.33 7.49
C ARG A 42 2.17 -12.65 6.83
N CYS A 43 3.03 -13.65 6.99
CA CYS A 43 2.77 -15.03 6.58
C CYS A 43 2.26 -15.88 7.76
N ARG A 44 1.22 -16.68 7.53
CA ARG A 44 0.94 -17.88 8.34
C ARG A 44 1.40 -19.09 7.52
N ALA A 45 2.04 -20.08 8.14
CA ALA A 45 2.51 -21.27 7.42
C ALA A 45 1.33 -22.05 6.80
N ASN A 46 1.50 -22.65 5.61
CA ASN A 46 0.49 -23.45 4.91
C ASN A 46 -0.82 -22.70 4.59
N VAL A 47 -0.71 -21.46 4.10
CA VAL A 47 -1.85 -20.68 3.62
C VAL A 47 -1.83 -20.53 2.10
N GLY A 48 -3.01 -20.66 1.50
CA GLY A 48 -3.30 -20.12 0.18
C GLY A 48 -3.59 -18.62 0.27
N HIS A 49 -3.87 -18.02 -0.89
CA HIS A 49 -4.14 -16.59 -1.02
C HIS A 49 -5.34 -16.38 -1.90
N GLU A 50 -6.17 -15.43 -1.49
CA GLU A 50 -7.34 -14.99 -2.24
C GLU A 50 -7.36 -13.46 -2.23
N VAL A 51 -7.82 -12.87 -3.32
CA VAL A 51 -8.21 -11.46 -3.35
C VAL A 51 -9.67 -11.39 -2.95
N LYS A 52 -9.98 -10.56 -1.96
CA LYS A 52 -11.35 -10.30 -1.53
C LYS A 52 -11.67 -8.83 -1.71
N GLN A 53 -12.95 -8.54 -1.91
CA GLN A 53 -13.49 -7.20 -2.01
C GLN A 53 -14.14 -6.82 -0.68
N ARG A 54 -13.81 -5.64 -0.16
CA ARG A 54 -14.44 -5.06 1.02
C ARG A 54 -14.51 -3.56 0.86
N HIS A 55 -15.72 -3.01 0.99
CA HIS A 55 -15.99 -1.59 0.81
C HIS A 55 -15.47 -1.01 -0.53
N GLY A 56 -15.51 -1.81 -1.61
CA GLY A 56 -15.05 -1.41 -2.94
C GLY A 56 -13.54 -1.49 -3.16
N HIS A 57 -12.80 -2.03 -2.18
CA HIS A 57 -11.35 -2.20 -2.27
C HIS A 57 -10.97 -3.68 -2.28
N ASP A 58 -10.02 -4.03 -3.16
CA ASP A 58 -9.35 -5.32 -3.12
C ASP A 58 -8.37 -5.40 -1.95
N TYR A 59 -8.38 -6.52 -1.24
CA TYR A 59 -7.39 -6.84 -0.24
C TYR A 59 -6.98 -8.31 -0.32
N VAL A 60 -5.69 -8.56 -0.15
CA VAL A 60 -5.14 -9.92 -0.17
C VAL A 60 -5.31 -10.54 1.22
N VAL A 61 -5.97 -11.69 1.27
CA VAL A 61 -6.12 -12.47 2.50
C VAL A 61 -5.35 -13.78 2.44
N CYS A 62 -4.78 -14.15 3.58
CA CYS A 62 -4.28 -15.50 3.80
C CYS A 62 -5.47 -16.42 4.13
N VAL A 63 -5.65 -17.48 3.34
CA VAL A 63 -6.65 -18.52 3.61
C VAL A 63 -5.95 -19.82 3.97
N GLU A 64 -6.47 -20.56 4.94
CA GLU A 64 -5.91 -21.87 5.25
C GLU A 64 -6.03 -22.81 4.05
N ASP A 65 -4.91 -23.37 3.61
CA ASP A 65 -4.90 -24.34 2.52
C ASP A 65 -4.21 -25.62 3.00
N LYS A 66 -5.03 -26.57 3.44
CA LYS A 66 -4.58 -27.86 3.96
C LYS A 66 -3.91 -28.74 2.89
N THR A 67 -4.04 -28.37 1.62
CA THR A 67 -3.43 -29.10 0.49
C THR A 67 -2.02 -28.60 0.19
N LYS A 68 -1.69 -27.36 0.56
CA LYS A 68 -0.37 -26.76 0.35
C LYS A 68 0.56 -27.04 1.52
N LYS A 69 1.51 -27.97 1.31
CA LYS A 69 2.74 -28.04 2.13
C LYS A 69 3.70 -26.97 1.65
N THR A 70 3.66 -25.77 2.23
CA THR A 70 4.67 -24.75 1.90
C THR A 70 6.03 -25.25 2.35
N ARG A 71 6.91 -25.59 1.40
CA ARG A 71 8.35 -25.78 1.67
C ARG A 71 8.88 -24.49 2.26
N GLY A 72 9.84 -24.58 3.20
CA GLY A 72 10.39 -23.45 3.96
C GLY A 72 11.17 -22.43 3.11
N GLY A 73 10.54 -21.85 2.10
CA GLY A 73 11.05 -20.72 1.35
C GLY A 73 11.12 -19.48 2.23
N VAL A 74 12.16 -18.68 1.98
CA VAL A 74 12.43 -17.42 2.68
C VAL A 74 11.37 -16.38 2.30
N GLU A 75 10.99 -16.26 1.02
CA GLU A 75 9.79 -15.51 0.58
C GLU A 75 8.78 -16.37 -0.20
N ILE A 76 7.54 -15.87 -0.23
CA ILE A 76 6.43 -16.43 -1.01
C ILE A 76 5.76 -15.28 -1.77
N ILE A 77 5.60 -15.40 -3.09
CA ILE A 77 4.78 -14.48 -3.89
C ILE A 77 3.32 -14.82 -3.65
N VAL A 78 2.52 -13.82 -3.32
CA VAL A 78 1.08 -13.92 -3.10
C VAL A 78 0.31 -13.31 -4.27
N ALA A 79 -1.02 -13.22 -4.16
CA ALA A 79 -1.82 -12.57 -5.19
C ALA A 79 -1.33 -11.14 -5.48
N ASN A 80 -1.41 -10.75 -6.75
CA ASN A 80 -1.05 -9.43 -7.28
C ASN A 80 0.41 -9.02 -7.02
N GLY A 81 1.34 -9.98 -7.00
CA GLY A 81 2.79 -9.72 -7.03
C GLY A 81 3.47 -9.43 -5.68
N ILE A 82 2.70 -9.18 -4.62
CA ILE A 82 3.24 -8.94 -3.27
C ILE A 82 3.96 -10.18 -2.72
N ARG A 83 4.97 -9.97 -1.88
CA ARG A 83 5.79 -11.01 -1.27
C ARG A 83 5.60 -11.04 0.23
N GLN A 84 5.39 -12.24 0.76
CA GLN A 84 5.38 -12.50 2.20
C GLN A 84 6.77 -12.75 2.73
N LYS A 85 6.95 -12.48 4.02
CA LYS A 85 8.25 -12.52 4.72
C LYS A 85 9.29 -11.59 4.08
N HIS A 86 8.78 -10.58 3.38
CA HIS A 86 9.54 -9.57 2.69
C HIS A 86 9.28 -8.20 3.31
N ALA A 87 10.32 -7.38 3.39
CA ALA A 87 10.19 -6.01 3.84
C ALA A 87 10.17 -5.08 2.62
N TYR A 88 9.29 -4.10 2.66
CA TYR A 88 9.16 -3.04 1.68
C TYR A 88 9.42 -1.70 2.36
N ALA A 89 9.96 -0.73 1.62
CA ALA A 89 10.05 0.65 2.08
C ALA A 89 8.81 1.42 1.65
N LEU A 90 8.26 2.25 2.54
CA LEU A 90 7.24 3.23 2.18
C LEU A 90 7.97 4.51 1.80
N LEU A 91 7.91 4.87 0.52
CA LEU A 91 8.61 6.04 -0.02
C LEU A 91 7.79 7.32 0.15
N ASP A 92 6.49 7.27 -0.15
CA ASP A 92 5.63 8.45 -0.10
C ASP A 92 4.16 8.11 0.13
N LEU A 93 3.37 9.10 0.58
CA LEU A 93 1.94 8.98 0.88
C LEU A 93 1.18 10.21 0.37
N LYS A 94 0.37 10.07 -0.68
CA LYS A 94 -0.31 11.22 -1.30
C LYS A 94 -1.80 10.98 -1.44
N GLU A 95 -2.58 12.05 -1.28
CA GLU A 95 -3.98 12.06 -1.67
C GLU A 95 -4.07 12.64 -3.08
N ALA A 96 -4.50 11.83 -4.04
CA ALA A 96 -4.64 12.19 -5.45
C ALA A 96 -5.72 11.33 -6.09
N CYS A 97 -6.36 11.83 -7.16
CA CYS A 97 -7.32 11.04 -7.95
C CYS A 97 -8.48 10.49 -7.11
N GLY A 98 -8.85 11.18 -6.02
CA GLY A 98 -9.88 10.74 -5.08
C GLY A 98 -9.47 9.58 -4.15
N ALA A 99 -8.20 9.17 -4.15
CA ALA A 99 -7.68 8.06 -3.37
C ALA A 99 -6.51 8.47 -2.46
N ARG A 100 -6.26 7.65 -1.44
CA ARG A 100 -5.06 7.69 -0.59
C ARG A 100 -4.06 6.68 -1.14
N LEU A 101 -3.01 7.18 -1.80
CA LEU A 101 -2.04 6.39 -2.53
C LEU A 101 -0.71 6.33 -1.77
N VAL A 102 -0.07 5.17 -1.77
CA VAL A 102 1.19 4.93 -1.06
C VAL A 102 2.23 4.45 -2.05
N ARG A 103 3.34 5.17 -2.20
CA ARG A 103 4.44 4.73 -3.04
C ARG A 103 5.34 3.78 -2.26
N ILE A 104 5.54 2.57 -2.77
CA ILE A 104 6.23 1.46 -2.10
C ILE A 104 7.42 1.02 -2.93
N ARG A 105 8.54 0.65 -2.26
CA ARG A 105 9.71 0.04 -2.88
C ARG A 105 9.90 -1.40 -2.43
N ASN A 106 9.97 -2.29 -3.39
CA ASN A 106 10.58 -3.60 -3.26
C ASN A 106 12.12 -3.47 -3.36
N PRO A 107 12.89 -3.81 -2.30
CA PRO A 107 14.34 -3.69 -2.30
C PRO A 107 15.06 -4.54 -3.34
N TRP A 108 14.38 -5.51 -3.96
CA TRP A 108 14.95 -6.31 -5.04
C TRP A 108 14.95 -5.62 -6.41
N GLY A 109 14.31 -4.46 -6.52
CA GLY A 109 14.20 -3.72 -7.77
C GLY A 109 13.39 -4.48 -8.83
N LYS A 110 12.39 -5.25 -8.39
CA LYS A 110 11.42 -6.00 -9.20
C LYS A 110 10.35 -6.65 -8.34
N GLY A 111 9.28 -7.15 -8.93
CA GLY A 111 8.20 -7.87 -8.26
C GLY A 111 7.28 -6.90 -7.53
N GLU A 112 6.46 -6.24 -8.33
CA GLU A 112 5.60 -5.12 -7.96
C GLU A 112 4.15 -5.53 -7.75
N TRP A 113 3.35 -4.58 -7.26
CA TRP A 113 1.90 -4.70 -7.21
C TRP A 113 1.32 -4.70 -8.63
N THR A 114 0.36 -5.59 -8.89
CA THR A 114 -0.31 -5.70 -10.21
C THR A 114 -1.83 -5.53 -10.11
N GLY A 115 -2.33 -4.86 -9.07
CA GLY A 115 -3.76 -4.60 -8.88
C GLY A 115 -4.11 -3.14 -9.17
N ALA A 116 -5.22 -2.64 -8.59
CA ALA A 116 -5.60 -1.24 -8.75
C ALA A 116 -4.45 -0.28 -8.43
N TRP A 117 -4.24 0.72 -9.27
CA TRP A 117 -3.14 1.70 -9.22
C TRP A 117 -1.73 1.16 -9.55
N SER A 118 -1.57 -0.11 -9.94
CA SER A 118 -0.31 -0.58 -10.52
C SER A 118 0.00 0.11 -11.85
N ASP A 119 1.25 0.05 -12.30
CA ASP A 119 1.69 0.66 -13.55
C ASP A 119 0.86 0.27 -14.78
N GLU A 120 0.37 -0.97 -14.84
CA GLU A 120 -0.46 -1.48 -15.93
C GLU A 120 -1.97 -1.40 -15.65
N SER A 121 -2.39 -0.71 -14.58
CA SER A 121 -3.81 -0.63 -14.20
C SER A 121 -4.58 0.43 -14.98
N PRO A 122 -5.91 0.27 -15.18
CA PRO A 122 -6.75 1.29 -15.79
C PRO A 122 -6.70 2.63 -15.04
N GLU A 123 -6.61 2.61 -13.71
CA GLU A 123 -6.53 3.81 -12.88
C GLU A 123 -5.23 4.58 -13.14
N MET A 124 -4.11 3.87 -13.34
CA MET A 124 -2.85 4.49 -13.73
C MET A 124 -2.95 5.16 -15.09
N GLU A 125 -3.54 4.47 -16.09
CA GLU A 125 -3.72 5.02 -17.43
C GLU A 125 -4.61 6.27 -17.41
N GLU A 126 -5.73 6.22 -16.69
CA GLU A 126 -6.68 7.33 -16.58
C GLU A 126 -6.07 8.57 -15.89
N HIS A 127 -5.24 8.35 -14.86
CA HIS A 127 -4.75 9.41 -13.99
C HIS A 127 -3.25 9.75 -14.13
N ALA A 128 -2.58 9.22 -15.17
CA ALA A 128 -1.14 9.31 -15.34
C ALA A 128 -0.55 10.73 -15.15
N GLU A 129 -1.19 11.76 -15.71
CA GLU A 129 -0.71 13.14 -15.62
C GLU A 129 -0.82 13.74 -14.21
N GLU A 130 -1.87 13.39 -13.47
CA GLU A 130 -2.02 13.81 -12.06
C GLU A 130 -1.00 13.10 -11.18
N LEU A 131 -0.82 11.78 -11.38
CA LEU A 131 0.14 10.97 -10.63
C LEU A 131 1.58 11.41 -10.88
N LYS A 132 1.96 11.70 -12.12
CA LYS A 132 3.27 12.30 -12.45
C LYS A 132 3.48 13.64 -11.76
N LYS A 133 2.45 14.47 -11.63
CA LYS A 133 2.57 15.76 -10.93
C LYS A 133 2.73 15.58 -9.41
N VAL A 134 2.07 14.57 -8.83
CA VAL A 134 2.01 14.36 -7.38
C VAL A 134 3.21 13.57 -6.85
N PHE A 135 3.63 12.54 -7.60
CA PHE A 135 4.75 11.65 -7.26
C PHE A 135 6.02 11.92 -8.06
N GLY A 136 5.99 12.88 -8.98
CA GLY A 136 7.14 13.28 -9.79
C GLY A 136 8.27 13.90 -8.98
N GLU A 137 9.32 14.29 -9.70
CA GLU A 137 10.59 14.74 -9.16
C GLU A 137 10.46 15.79 -8.06
N VAL A 138 10.76 15.40 -6.82
CA VAL A 138 11.11 16.36 -5.78
C VAL A 138 12.60 16.63 -5.91
N MET A 139 12.95 17.75 -6.52
CA MET A 139 14.34 18.20 -6.57
C MET A 139 14.70 18.91 -5.26
N THR A 140 15.80 18.49 -4.65
CA THR A 140 16.48 19.26 -3.61
C THR A 140 16.82 20.67 -4.14
N PRO A 141 17.06 21.65 -3.26
CA PRO A 141 17.60 22.96 -3.66
C PRO A 141 18.94 22.87 -4.43
N SER A 142 19.66 21.76 -4.32
CA SER A 142 20.89 21.46 -5.08
C SER A 142 20.66 20.90 -6.48
N GLY A 143 19.41 20.68 -6.90
CA GLY A 143 19.08 20.05 -8.19
C GLY A 143 19.31 18.54 -8.23
N ALA A 144 19.58 17.91 -7.08
CA ALA A 144 19.58 16.46 -6.94
C ALA A 144 18.16 15.97 -6.65
N LEU A 145 17.79 14.83 -7.22
CA LEU A 145 16.54 14.15 -6.88
C LEU A 145 16.56 13.77 -5.39
N GLU A 146 15.54 14.17 -4.62
CA GLU A 146 15.38 13.77 -3.22
C GLU A 146 15.10 12.27 -3.09
N CYS A 147 14.49 11.67 -4.11
CA CYS A 147 14.11 10.26 -4.19
C CYS A 147 14.19 9.78 -5.64
N GLU A 148 14.24 8.46 -5.84
CA GLU A 148 14.03 7.86 -7.16
C GLU A 148 12.74 8.43 -7.81
N PRO A 149 12.82 8.89 -9.07
CA PRO A 149 11.69 9.47 -9.74
C PRO A 149 10.63 8.38 -9.98
N PHE A 150 9.37 8.78 -9.90
CA PHE A 150 8.28 7.89 -10.27
C PHE A 150 8.31 7.67 -11.79
N ASP A 151 8.52 6.42 -12.22
CA ASP A 151 8.55 6.02 -13.63
C ASP A 151 7.51 4.92 -13.90
N PRO A 152 6.25 5.29 -14.23
CA PRO A 152 5.20 4.31 -14.51
C PRO A 152 5.40 3.58 -15.84
N THR A 153 6.49 3.84 -16.57
CA THR A 153 6.78 3.16 -17.85
C THR A 153 7.60 1.88 -17.65
N ASN A 154 8.07 1.62 -16.44
CA ASN A 154 8.90 0.47 -16.10
C ASN A 154 8.28 -0.35 -14.94
N SER A 155 7.32 -1.20 -15.28
CA SER A 155 6.50 -2.01 -14.34
C SER A 155 7.22 -3.13 -13.57
N ASP A 156 8.56 -3.14 -13.58
CA ASP A 156 9.36 -4.09 -12.81
C ASP A 156 10.66 -3.46 -12.27
N ASP A 157 10.68 -2.15 -12.03
CA ASP A 157 11.81 -1.42 -11.43
C ASP A 157 11.92 -1.59 -9.90
N GLY A 158 10.87 -2.14 -9.29
CA GLY A 158 10.66 -2.37 -7.88
C GLY A 158 9.85 -1.30 -7.16
N THR A 159 9.45 -0.22 -7.81
CA THR A 159 8.68 0.90 -7.25
C THR A 159 7.27 0.88 -7.79
N PHE A 160 6.28 0.88 -6.91
CA PHE A 160 4.88 0.85 -7.32
C PHE A 160 4.02 1.67 -6.38
N ILE A 161 2.77 1.93 -6.80
CA ILE A 161 1.72 2.56 -6.00
C ILE A 161 0.75 1.48 -5.49
#